data_AF-A0A1Y4S611-F1
#
_entry.id   AF-A0A1Y4S611-F1
#
_cell.length_a   1.000
_cell.length_b   1.000
_cell.length_c   1.000
_cell.angle_alpha   90.00
_cell.angle_beta   90.00
_cell.angle_gamma   90.00
#
_symmetry.space_group_name_H-M   'P 1'
#
loop_
_entity.id
_entity.type
_entity.pdbx_description
1 polymer ?
#
loop_
_entity_poly.entity_id
_entity_poly.type
_entity_poly.pdbx_seq_one_letter_code
_entity_poly.pdbx_strand_id
1 'polypeptide(L)'
;MKALASDFDGTLYFEDGIKENDQQAIVHFQKHHLFGLCTGRPLIGVQHYIKDCIQPDFYIVSSGACILDKECHVLYEQTISKEIMKAIYQQYHQKAEVSIQADFRIYTLMKDSKIPIAQTYVESIDCIGDEHIFGLSINAVHEQQAKEWTHNLNETYKEIIAFQNKEYIDIVKRGCSKGEAVKKLKELLHLDMVYGIGDSYNDIPMLESADCSFTFHDSPQIVQEKATHIVSSISEAIKMIED
;
A
#
# COMPACT_ATOMS: atom_id res chain seq x y z
N MET A 1 13.51 -18.61 -6.75
CA MET A 1 13.69 -17.15 -6.66
C MET A 1 13.06 -16.65 -5.37
N LYS A 2 13.72 -15.74 -4.62
CA LYS A 2 13.16 -15.08 -3.43
C LYS A 2 12.66 -13.67 -3.79
N ALA A 3 11.70 -13.14 -3.05
CA ALA A 3 11.27 -11.74 -3.18
C ALA A 3 11.16 -11.02 -1.84
N LEU A 4 11.45 -9.72 -1.80
CA LEU A 4 11.18 -8.84 -0.66
C LEU A 4 10.13 -7.80 -1.07
N ALA A 5 8.95 -7.86 -0.44
CA ALA A 5 7.86 -6.90 -0.58
C ALA A 5 7.97 -5.86 0.55
N SER A 6 8.20 -4.61 0.19
CA SER A 6 8.38 -3.50 1.14
C SER A 6 7.18 -2.57 1.12
N ASP A 7 6.66 -2.20 2.29
CA ASP A 7 5.88 -0.98 2.39
C ASP A 7 6.69 0.25 1.94
N PHE A 8 5.97 1.32 1.62
CA PHE A 8 6.53 2.56 1.11
C PHE A 8 6.71 3.61 2.22
N ASP A 9 5.65 4.09 2.84
CA ASP A 9 5.66 5.29 3.68
C ASP A 9 6.13 4.98 5.11
N GLY A 10 7.30 5.48 5.51
CA GLY A 10 7.88 5.14 6.81
C GLY A 10 8.64 3.81 6.82
N THR A 11 8.70 3.13 5.67
CA THR A 11 9.47 1.89 5.48
C THR A 11 10.60 2.09 4.46
N LEU A 12 10.26 2.36 3.20
CA LEU A 12 11.25 2.62 2.13
C LEU A 12 11.53 4.12 1.97
N TYR A 13 10.48 4.94 2.09
CA TYR A 13 10.52 6.38 1.83
C TYR A 13 10.19 7.15 3.11
N PHE A 14 11.08 8.09 3.46
CA PHE A 14 10.95 8.98 4.61
C PHE A 14 10.88 10.45 4.14
N GLU A 15 10.71 11.40 5.05
CA GLU A 15 10.65 12.84 4.71
C GLU A 15 11.87 13.31 3.90
N ASP A 16 13.06 12.80 4.24
CA ASP A 16 14.32 13.11 3.57
C ASP A 16 14.63 12.16 2.37
N GLY A 17 13.66 11.33 1.97
CA GLY A 17 13.78 10.39 0.85
C GLY A 17 14.19 8.97 1.24
N ILE A 18 14.78 8.25 0.29
CA ILE A 18 15.25 6.87 0.47
C ILE A 18 16.69 6.90 0.98
N LYS A 19 16.98 6.12 2.02
CA LYS A 19 18.33 6.03 2.59
C LYS A 19 19.27 5.36 1.59
N GLU A 20 20.47 5.93 1.42
CA GLU A 20 21.47 5.44 0.45
C GLU A 20 21.86 3.97 0.69
N ASN A 21 22.02 3.57 1.95
CA ASN A 21 22.35 2.18 2.30
C ASN A 21 21.24 1.20 1.89
N ASP A 22 19.97 1.57 2.07
CA ASP A 22 18.84 0.75 1.66
C ASP A 22 18.78 0.63 0.14
N GLN A 23 19.00 1.74 -0.59
CA GLN A 23 19.08 1.73 -2.05
C GLN A 23 20.19 0.80 -2.55
N GLN A 24 21.41 0.90 -2.00
CA GLN A 24 22.52 0.04 -2.40
C GLN A 24 22.25 -1.44 -2.11
N ALA A 25 21.68 -1.75 -0.94
CA ALA A 25 21.32 -3.12 -0.56
C ALA A 25 20.24 -3.69 -1.50
N ILE A 26 19.23 -2.90 -1.84
CA ILE A 26 18.17 -3.29 -2.78
C ILE A 26 18.76 -3.60 -4.16
N VAL A 27 19.60 -2.70 -4.70
CA VAL A 27 20.26 -2.92 -6.00
C VAL A 27 21.15 -4.17 -5.98
N HIS A 28 21.79 -4.48 -4.86
CA HIS A 28 22.54 -5.72 -4.70
C HIS A 28 21.63 -6.95 -4.73
N PHE A 29 20.58 -6.94 -3.90
CA PHE A 29 19.60 -8.02 -3.76
C PHE A 29 18.94 -8.35 -5.11
N GLN A 30 18.61 -7.32 -5.90
CA GLN A 30 17.98 -7.45 -7.22
C GLN A 30 18.84 -8.17 -8.28
N LYS A 31 20.13 -8.42 -8.02
CA LYS A 31 20.98 -9.24 -8.92
C LYS A 31 20.61 -10.72 -8.91
N HIS A 32 20.00 -11.18 -7.82
CA HIS A 32 19.72 -12.60 -7.60
C HIS A 32 18.29 -12.88 -7.15
N HIS A 33 17.57 -11.86 -6.69
CA HIS A 33 16.23 -11.91 -6.09
C HIS A 33 15.37 -10.75 -6.60
N LEU A 34 14.10 -10.67 -6.18
CA LEU A 34 13.18 -9.61 -6.60
C LEU A 34 12.89 -8.65 -5.45
N PHE A 35 12.97 -7.35 -5.69
CA PHE A 35 12.49 -6.35 -4.74
C PHE A 35 11.25 -5.65 -5.29
N GLY A 36 10.23 -5.46 -4.49
CA GLY A 36 9.03 -4.76 -4.93
C GLY A 36 8.28 -4.05 -3.81
N LEU A 37 7.33 -3.20 -4.21
CA LEU A 37 6.54 -2.41 -3.27
C LEU A 37 5.25 -3.12 -2.87
N CYS A 38 4.77 -2.83 -1.67
CA CYS A 38 3.49 -3.26 -1.12
C CYS A 38 2.84 -2.14 -0.31
N THR A 39 2.08 -1.28 -0.98
CA THR A 39 1.66 0.04 -0.45
C THR A 39 0.15 0.28 -0.58
N GLY A 40 -0.37 1.15 0.30
CA GLY A 40 -1.73 1.70 0.18
C GLY A 40 -1.86 2.76 -0.92
N ARG A 41 -0.74 3.32 -1.39
CA ARG A 41 -0.74 4.29 -2.48
C ARG A 41 -1.08 3.62 -3.82
N PRO A 42 -1.74 4.33 -4.75
CA PRO A 42 -1.79 3.89 -6.14
C PRO A 42 -0.44 4.13 -6.82
N LEU A 43 -0.25 3.53 -8.01
CA LEU A 43 1.02 3.54 -8.75
C LEU A 43 1.61 4.95 -8.94
N ILE A 44 0.78 5.93 -9.33
CA ILE A 44 1.22 7.33 -9.52
C ILE A 44 1.76 7.96 -8.22
N GLY A 45 1.32 7.47 -7.06
CA GLY A 45 1.72 7.95 -5.74
C GLY A 45 3.09 7.46 -5.28
N VAL A 46 3.74 6.55 -6.01
CA VAL A 46 5.08 6.03 -5.70
C VAL A 46 6.09 6.26 -6.82
N GLN A 47 5.70 6.15 -8.08
CA GLN A 47 6.64 6.20 -9.21
C GLN A 47 7.45 7.49 -9.26
N HIS A 48 6.83 8.64 -8.95
CA HIS A 48 7.53 9.93 -8.98
C HIS A 48 8.68 10.00 -7.96
N TYR A 49 8.53 9.35 -6.81
CA TYR A 49 9.47 9.44 -5.69
C TYR A 49 10.66 8.51 -5.82
N ILE A 50 10.51 7.41 -6.56
CA ILE A 50 11.52 6.35 -6.63
C ILE A 50 12.26 6.28 -7.97
N LYS A 51 11.74 6.93 -9.03
CA LYS A 51 12.22 6.77 -10.42
C LYS A 51 13.72 6.91 -10.62
N ASP A 52 14.39 7.76 -9.83
CA ASP A 52 15.82 8.06 -9.94
C ASP A 52 16.66 7.29 -8.90
N CYS A 53 16.01 6.52 -8.02
CA CYS A 53 16.63 5.84 -6.89
C CYS A 53 16.59 4.31 -7.04
N ILE A 54 15.39 3.76 -7.21
CA ILE A 54 15.15 2.31 -7.22
C ILE A 54 14.17 1.98 -8.34
N GLN A 55 14.42 0.87 -9.02
CA GLN A 55 13.49 0.29 -9.98
C GLN A 55 12.95 -1.03 -9.41
N PRO A 56 11.78 -1.01 -8.73
CA PRO A 56 11.10 -2.23 -8.28
C PRO A 56 10.88 -3.23 -9.41
N ASP A 57 10.99 -4.52 -9.11
CA ASP A 57 10.67 -5.62 -10.03
C ASP A 57 9.18 -5.97 -10.05
N PHE A 58 8.42 -5.50 -9.05
CA PHE A 58 6.97 -5.60 -9.00
C PHE A 58 6.38 -4.49 -8.11
N TYR A 59 5.07 -4.27 -8.27
CA TYR A 59 4.30 -3.31 -7.50
C TYR A 59 3.01 -3.95 -7.01
N ILE A 60 2.81 -3.98 -5.70
CA ILE A 60 1.51 -4.19 -5.07
C ILE A 60 1.03 -2.82 -4.60
N VAL A 61 -0.04 -2.32 -5.20
CA VAL A 61 -0.56 -0.97 -4.96
C VAL A 61 -2.00 -1.00 -4.48
N SER A 62 -2.48 0.14 -3.97
CA SER A 62 -3.85 0.30 -3.48
C SER A 62 -4.23 -0.79 -2.48
N SER A 63 -3.38 -1.02 -1.48
CA SER A 63 -3.56 -2.01 -0.41
C SER A 63 -3.88 -3.42 -0.91
N GLY A 64 -3.23 -3.81 -2.01
CA GLY A 64 -3.36 -5.14 -2.60
C GLY A 64 -4.48 -5.29 -3.63
N ALA A 65 -5.15 -4.19 -4.00
CA ALA A 65 -6.15 -4.20 -5.04
C ALA A 65 -5.56 -4.38 -6.44
N CYS A 66 -4.28 -4.07 -6.66
CA CYS A 66 -3.61 -4.28 -7.94
C CYS A 66 -2.16 -4.75 -7.76
N ILE A 67 -1.73 -5.69 -8.61
CA ILE A 67 -0.37 -6.20 -8.72
C ILE A 67 0.12 -5.94 -10.14
N LEU A 68 1.30 -5.34 -10.26
CA LEU A 68 1.95 -5.07 -11.53
C LEU A 68 3.38 -5.64 -11.59
N ASP A 69 3.83 -5.98 -12.79
CA ASP A 69 5.24 -6.29 -13.06
C ASP A 69 6.12 -5.03 -13.12
N LYS A 70 7.42 -5.22 -13.38
CA LYS A 70 8.42 -4.15 -13.51
C LYS A 70 8.09 -3.14 -14.61
N GLU A 71 7.50 -3.61 -15.70
CA GLU A 71 7.06 -2.82 -16.84
C GLU A 71 5.69 -2.16 -16.60
N CYS A 72 5.11 -2.32 -15.41
CA CYS A 72 3.80 -1.83 -15.00
C CYS A 72 2.63 -2.45 -15.79
N HIS A 73 2.78 -3.68 -16.29
CA HIS A 73 1.65 -4.47 -16.76
C HIS A 73 0.89 -5.07 -15.58
N VAL A 74 -0.44 -5.03 -15.66
CA VAL A 74 -1.31 -5.59 -14.62
C VAL A 74 -1.25 -7.10 -14.64
N LEU A 75 -0.81 -7.70 -13.54
CA LEU A 75 -0.82 -9.15 -13.32
C LEU A 75 -2.09 -9.60 -12.59
N TYR A 76 -2.64 -8.73 -11.74
CA TYR A 76 -3.85 -8.99 -10.97
C TYR A 76 -4.51 -7.67 -10.60
N GLU A 77 -5.85 -7.62 -10.63
CA GLU A 77 -6.60 -6.51 -10.07
C GLU A 77 -7.95 -6.93 -9.48
N GLN A 78 -8.43 -6.13 -8.55
CA GLN A 78 -9.75 -6.18 -7.97
C GLN A 78 -10.29 -4.78 -7.79
N THR A 79 -11.56 -4.61 -8.14
CA THR A 79 -12.23 -3.31 -8.09
C THR A 79 -13.47 -3.35 -7.20
N ILE A 80 -13.82 -2.19 -6.68
CA ILE A 80 -15.12 -1.91 -6.07
C ILE A 80 -16.05 -1.31 -7.12
N SER A 81 -17.36 -1.41 -6.91
CA SER A 81 -18.32 -0.78 -7.83
C SER A 81 -18.39 0.73 -7.62
N LYS A 82 -18.79 1.46 -8.66
CA LYS A 82 -19.00 2.91 -8.59
C LYS A 82 -20.07 3.29 -7.57
N GLU A 83 -21.09 2.46 -7.39
CA GLU A 83 -22.15 2.65 -6.39
C GLU A 83 -21.57 2.65 -4.97
N ILE A 84 -20.72 1.67 -4.65
CA ILE A 84 -20.05 1.57 -3.35
C ILE A 84 -19.11 2.75 -3.14
N MET A 85 -18.30 3.07 -4.15
CA MET A 85 -17.39 4.23 -4.12
C MET A 85 -18.15 5.53 -3.83
N LYS A 86 -19.27 5.78 -4.52
CA LYS A 86 -20.14 6.94 -4.27
C LYS A 86 -20.74 6.92 -2.88
N ALA A 87 -21.24 5.78 -2.41
CA ALA A 87 -21.85 5.67 -1.07
C ALA A 87 -20.84 6.06 0.02
N ILE A 88 -19.62 5.52 -0.05
CA ILE A 88 -18.55 5.83 0.90
C ILE A 88 -18.15 7.31 0.80
N TYR A 89 -17.94 7.84 -0.41
CA TYR A 89 -17.61 9.25 -0.57
C TYR A 89 -18.70 10.16 0.03
N GLN A 90 -19.97 9.91 -0.26
CA GLN A 90 -21.08 10.69 0.28
C GLN A 90 -21.12 10.68 1.81
N GLN A 91 -20.73 9.57 2.44
CA GLN A 91 -20.69 9.43 3.89
C GLN A 91 -19.58 10.24 4.58
N TYR A 92 -18.44 10.49 3.89
CA TYR A 92 -17.22 11.03 4.51
C TYR A 92 -16.70 12.35 3.94
N HIS A 93 -17.06 12.75 2.71
CA HIS A 93 -16.49 13.93 2.05
C HIS A 93 -16.70 15.27 2.78
N GLN A 94 -17.74 15.37 3.62
CA GLN A 94 -17.98 16.56 4.45
C GLN A 94 -17.21 16.55 5.78
N LYS A 95 -16.63 15.41 6.16
CA LYS A 95 -15.95 15.18 7.44
C LYS A 95 -14.43 15.16 7.27
N ALA A 96 -13.95 14.74 6.10
CA ALA A 96 -12.55 14.48 5.83
C ALA A 96 -12.25 14.63 4.34
N GLU A 97 -10.97 14.78 4.03
CA GLU A 97 -10.51 14.65 2.65
C GLU A 97 -10.59 13.19 2.20
N VAL A 98 -11.27 12.96 1.07
CA VAL A 98 -11.45 11.63 0.47
C VAL A 98 -10.84 11.64 -0.92
N SER A 99 -9.89 10.74 -1.14
CA SER A 99 -9.26 10.49 -2.43
C SER A 99 -9.79 9.20 -3.04
N ILE A 100 -10.13 9.20 -4.31
CA ILE A 100 -10.55 8.00 -5.05
C ILE A 100 -9.38 7.49 -5.87
N GLN A 101 -9.07 6.20 -5.77
CA GLN A 101 -8.01 5.55 -6.53
C GLN A 101 -8.65 4.77 -7.68
N ALA A 102 -8.51 5.29 -8.91
CA ALA A 102 -9.07 4.67 -10.11
C ALA A 102 -8.22 4.98 -11.34
N ASP A 103 -8.21 4.11 -12.34
CA ASP A 103 -7.46 4.29 -13.61
C ASP A 103 -5.97 4.64 -13.41
N PHE A 104 -5.35 4.07 -12.37
CA PHE A 104 -3.98 4.38 -11.92
C PHE A 104 -3.75 5.86 -11.58
N ARG A 105 -4.83 6.61 -11.32
CA ARG A 105 -4.84 8.01 -10.89
C ARG A 105 -5.43 8.13 -9.49
N ILE A 106 -5.19 9.30 -8.89
CA ILE A 106 -5.90 9.74 -7.70
C ILE A 106 -6.86 10.85 -8.13
N TYR A 107 -8.14 10.67 -7.88
CA TYR A 107 -9.16 11.69 -8.10
C TYR A 107 -9.50 12.37 -6.77
N THR A 108 -9.67 13.69 -6.84
CA THR A 108 -10.12 14.52 -5.71
C THR A 108 -11.19 15.50 -6.18
N LEU A 109 -12.12 15.84 -5.28
CA LEU A 109 -13.08 16.92 -5.47
C LEU A 109 -12.68 18.18 -4.68
N MET A 110 -11.52 18.17 -4.03
CA MET A 110 -10.98 19.30 -3.29
C MET A 110 -9.98 20.06 -4.17
N LYS A 111 -10.29 21.31 -4.52
CA LYS A 111 -9.41 22.15 -5.35
C LYS A 111 -8.08 22.47 -4.67
N ASP A 112 -8.13 22.67 -3.36
CA ASP A 112 -6.97 23.04 -2.53
C ASP A 112 -6.49 21.86 -1.66
N SER A 113 -6.49 20.65 -2.23
CA SER A 113 -5.93 19.48 -1.54
C SER A 113 -4.50 19.76 -1.11
N LYS A 114 -4.18 19.36 0.12
CA LYS A 114 -2.83 19.48 0.69
C LYS A 114 -2.02 18.20 0.54
N ILE A 115 -2.58 17.16 -0.08
CA ILE A 115 -1.87 15.90 -0.28
C ILE A 115 -0.76 16.15 -1.31
N PRO A 116 0.51 15.91 -0.97
CA PRO A 116 1.65 16.27 -1.83
C PRO A 116 1.86 15.28 -2.98
N ILE A 117 0.79 14.73 -3.55
CA ILE A 117 0.80 13.71 -4.60
C ILE A 117 0.01 14.25 -5.80
N ALA A 118 0.42 13.90 -7.02
CA ALA A 118 -0.32 14.27 -8.22
C ALA A 118 -1.76 13.72 -8.18
N GLN A 119 -2.73 14.64 -8.22
CA GLN A 119 -4.16 14.34 -8.20
C GLN A 119 -4.88 14.96 -9.41
N THR A 120 -5.94 14.30 -9.84
CA THR A 120 -6.87 14.78 -10.86
C THR A 120 -8.08 15.38 -10.17
N TYR A 121 -8.24 16.70 -10.27
CA TYR A 121 -9.44 17.37 -9.79
C TYR A 121 -10.63 17.03 -10.69
N VAL A 122 -11.77 16.69 -10.08
CA VAL A 122 -13.05 16.51 -10.77
C VAL A 122 -14.14 17.34 -10.09
N GLU A 123 -15.06 17.90 -10.88
CA GLU A 123 -16.16 18.73 -10.36
C GLU A 123 -17.28 17.90 -9.72
N SER A 124 -17.44 16.65 -10.17
CA SER A 124 -18.37 15.68 -9.60
C SER A 124 -17.75 14.30 -9.57
N ILE A 125 -18.15 13.50 -8.58
CA ILE A 125 -17.79 12.09 -8.45
C ILE A 125 -18.33 11.25 -9.61
N ASP A 126 -19.36 11.75 -10.30
CA ASP A 126 -19.92 11.12 -11.50
C ASP A 126 -18.97 11.14 -12.70
N CYS A 127 -18.01 12.07 -12.71
CA CYS A 127 -17.02 12.21 -13.79
C CYS A 127 -15.96 11.10 -13.78
N ILE A 128 -15.82 10.37 -12.68
CA ILE A 128 -14.91 9.23 -12.59
C ILE A 128 -15.53 8.06 -13.35
N GLY A 129 -14.73 7.30 -14.11
CA GLY A 129 -15.20 6.13 -14.85
C GLY A 129 -15.78 5.04 -13.95
N ASP A 130 -16.35 4.01 -14.58
CA ASP A 130 -16.98 2.88 -13.87
C ASP A 130 -16.01 1.69 -13.70
N GLU A 131 -14.87 1.72 -14.41
CA GLU A 131 -13.87 0.65 -14.44
C GLU A 131 -12.64 1.01 -13.60
N HIS A 132 -11.82 0.01 -13.27
CA HIS A 132 -10.55 0.15 -12.54
C HIS A 132 -10.59 0.97 -11.24
N ILE A 133 -11.73 0.97 -10.52
CA ILE A 133 -11.84 1.61 -9.20
C ILE A 133 -11.23 0.69 -8.16
N PHE A 134 -9.96 0.91 -7.84
CA PHE A 134 -9.19 0.10 -6.89
C PHE A 134 -9.62 0.33 -5.43
N GLY A 135 -10.03 1.57 -5.10
CA GLY A 135 -10.40 1.90 -3.74
C GLY A 135 -10.53 3.39 -3.45
N LEU A 136 -10.57 3.71 -2.15
CA LEU A 136 -10.55 5.07 -1.62
C LEU A 136 -9.52 5.19 -0.51
N SER A 137 -9.05 6.41 -0.27
CA SER A 137 -8.31 6.77 0.93
C SER A 137 -9.01 7.93 1.63
N ILE A 138 -9.16 7.83 2.96
CA ILE A 138 -9.74 8.89 3.79
C ILE A 138 -8.69 9.37 4.77
N ASN A 139 -8.42 10.68 4.80
CA ASN A 139 -7.59 11.29 5.84
C ASN A 139 -8.48 11.72 7.02
N ALA A 140 -8.46 10.95 8.10
CA ALA A 140 -9.25 11.23 9.30
C ALA A 140 -8.61 12.27 10.22
N VAL A 141 -7.44 12.83 9.86
CA VAL A 141 -6.65 13.82 10.62
C VAL A 141 -6.05 13.29 11.93
N HIS A 142 -6.76 12.39 12.61
CA HIS A 142 -6.37 11.77 13.87
C HIS A 142 -6.48 10.26 13.82
N GLU A 143 -5.46 9.58 14.31
CA GLU A 143 -5.35 8.11 14.32
C GLU A 143 -6.53 7.43 15.04
N GLN A 144 -6.98 7.98 16.17
CA GLN A 144 -8.13 7.43 16.91
C GLN A 144 -9.42 7.49 16.07
N GLN A 145 -9.61 8.56 15.28
CA GLN A 145 -10.76 8.68 14.38
C GLN A 145 -10.63 7.71 13.20
N ALA A 146 -9.41 7.55 12.65
CA ALA A 146 -9.14 6.57 11.60
C ALA A 146 -9.51 5.14 12.05
N LYS A 147 -9.14 4.77 13.28
CA LYS A 147 -9.49 3.48 13.89
C LYS A 147 -11.00 3.27 13.99
N GLU A 148 -11.72 4.26 14.54
CA GLU A 148 -13.18 4.19 14.69
C GLU A 148 -13.91 4.09 13.35
N TRP A 149 -13.49 4.91 12.38
CA TRP A 149 -14.08 4.90 11.04
C TRP A 149 -13.76 3.62 10.27
N THR A 150 -12.55 3.08 10.42
CA THR A 150 -12.17 1.77 9.87
C THR A 150 -13.11 0.67 10.38
N HIS A 151 -13.36 0.63 11.69
CA HIS A 151 -14.32 -0.31 12.27
C HIS A 151 -15.73 -0.13 11.70
N ASN A 152 -16.23 1.10 11.66
CA ASN A 152 -17.57 1.41 11.13
C ASN A 152 -17.74 1.02 9.66
N LEU A 153 -16.74 1.30 8.82
CA LEU A 153 -16.72 0.92 7.40
C LEU A 153 -16.82 -0.61 7.24
N ASN A 154 -16.03 -1.35 8.00
CA ASN A 154 -15.99 -2.81 7.95
C ASN A 154 -17.29 -3.47 8.43
N GLU A 155 -17.99 -2.86 9.39
CA GLU A 155 -19.32 -3.31 9.84
C GLU A 155 -20.41 -3.00 8.81
N THR A 156 -20.37 -1.79 8.23
CA THR A 156 -21.41 -1.24 7.36
C THR A 156 -21.43 -1.89 5.98
N TYR A 157 -20.26 -2.05 5.35
CA TYR A 157 -20.15 -2.46 3.95
C TYR A 157 -19.55 -3.87 3.84
N LYS A 158 -20.29 -4.79 3.21
CA LYS A 158 -19.85 -6.20 3.07
C LYS A 158 -19.00 -6.42 1.82
N GLU A 159 -19.00 -5.49 0.89
CA GLU A 159 -18.30 -5.53 -0.39
C GLU A 159 -16.85 -5.04 -0.29
N ILE A 160 -16.53 -4.30 0.77
CA ILE A 160 -15.21 -3.68 1.00
C ILE A 160 -14.57 -4.21 2.28
N ILE A 161 -13.29 -3.93 2.41
CA ILE A 161 -12.55 -3.97 3.66
C ILE A 161 -11.72 -2.70 3.78
N ALA A 162 -11.68 -2.15 4.99
CA ALA A 162 -10.93 -0.95 5.35
C ALA A 162 -9.76 -1.32 6.26
N PHE A 163 -8.61 -0.70 6.03
CA PHE A 163 -7.41 -0.83 6.84
C PHE A 163 -7.01 0.54 7.38
N GLN A 164 -6.78 0.61 8.69
CA GLN A 164 -6.18 1.79 9.28
C GLN A 164 -4.72 1.88 8.85
N ASN A 165 -4.28 3.06 8.43
CA ASN A 165 -2.89 3.38 8.16
C ASN A 165 -2.57 4.73 8.82
N LYS A 166 -2.15 4.71 10.08
CA LYS A 166 -1.99 5.91 10.92
C LYS A 166 -3.30 6.73 10.94
N GLU A 167 -3.29 7.99 10.54
CA GLU A 167 -4.48 8.85 10.38
C GLU A 167 -5.28 8.61 9.09
N TYR A 168 -4.76 7.79 8.17
CA TYR A 168 -5.42 7.42 6.93
C TYR A 168 -6.20 6.11 7.06
N ILE A 169 -7.16 5.93 6.15
CA ILE A 169 -7.94 4.71 6.00
C ILE A 169 -7.88 4.28 4.54
N ASP A 170 -7.32 3.11 4.28
CA ASP A 170 -7.30 2.50 2.95
C ASP A 170 -8.53 1.61 2.79
N ILE A 171 -9.34 1.85 1.76
CA ILE A 171 -10.60 1.12 1.53
C ILE A 171 -10.52 0.44 0.17
N VAL A 172 -10.63 -0.88 0.18
CA VAL A 172 -10.47 -1.73 -1.02
C VAL A 172 -11.57 -2.78 -1.06
N LYS A 173 -11.68 -3.53 -2.16
CA LYS A 173 -12.61 -4.64 -2.28
C LYS A 173 -12.35 -5.68 -1.18
N ARG A 174 -13.41 -6.25 -0.60
CA ARG A 174 -13.28 -7.35 0.37
C ARG A 174 -12.57 -8.53 -0.29
N GLY A 175 -11.62 -9.11 0.45
CA GLY A 175 -10.70 -10.12 -0.06
C GLY A 175 -9.36 -9.55 -0.54
N CYS A 176 -9.24 -8.22 -0.67
CA CYS A 176 -7.95 -7.56 -0.86
C CYS A 176 -7.31 -7.22 0.48
N SER A 177 -6.00 -7.39 0.54
CA SER A 177 -5.12 -6.81 1.55
C SER A 177 -3.68 -6.87 1.01
N LYS A 178 -2.75 -6.17 1.65
CA LYS A 178 -1.32 -6.36 1.37
C LYS A 178 -0.89 -7.82 1.52
N GLY A 179 -1.44 -8.56 2.49
CA GLY A 179 -1.17 -9.98 2.71
C GLY A 179 -1.71 -10.90 1.63
N GLU A 180 -2.96 -10.71 1.22
CA GLU A 180 -3.56 -11.49 0.14
C GLU A 180 -2.84 -11.23 -1.20
N ALA A 181 -2.40 -10.00 -1.44
CA ALA A 181 -1.59 -9.67 -2.60
C ALA A 181 -0.20 -10.32 -2.55
N VAL A 182 0.45 -10.41 -1.38
CA VAL A 182 1.73 -11.13 -1.23
C VAL A 182 1.57 -12.62 -1.53
N LYS A 183 0.51 -13.27 -1.04
CA LYS A 183 0.21 -14.68 -1.39
C LYS A 183 -0.01 -14.84 -2.90
N LYS A 184 -0.80 -13.94 -3.50
CA LYS A 184 -1.09 -13.95 -4.93
C LYS A 184 0.17 -13.72 -5.77
N LEU A 185 1.05 -12.81 -5.36
CA LEU A 185 2.33 -12.55 -6.02
C LEU A 185 3.23 -13.80 -6.00
N LYS A 186 3.31 -14.49 -4.86
CA LYS A 186 4.08 -15.74 -4.72
C LYS A 186 3.64 -16.78 -5.74
N GLU A 187 2.33 -16.93 -5.93
CA GLU A 187 1.75 -17.84 -6.93
C GLU A 187 2.05 -17.38 -8.37
N LEU A 188 1.76 -16.12 -8.69
CA LEU A 188 1.89 -15.56 -10.04
C LEU A 188 3.32 -15.60 -10.57
N LEU A 189 4.30 -15.35 -9.70
CA LEU A 189 5.71 -15.30 -10.06
C LEU A 189 6.47 -16.60 -9.72
N HIS A 190 5.77 -17.64 -9.26
CA HIS A 190 6.33 -18.93 -8.86
C HIS A 190 7.53 -18.79 -7.90
N LEU A 191 7.37 -17.96 -6.87
CA LEU A 191 8.44 -17.63 -5.93
C LEU A 191 8.60 -18.71 -4.86
N ASP A 192 9.85 -18.99 -4.50
CA ASP A 192 10.17 -19.98 -3.45
C ASP A 192 9.76 -19.41 -2.08
N MET A 193 10.17 -18.17 -1.83
CA MET A 193 9.84 -17.42 -0.62
C MET A 193 9.58 -15.95 -0.92
N VAL A 194 8.66 -15.37 -0.15
CA VAL A 194 8.36 -13.94 -0.12
C VAL A 194 8.55 -13.42 1.30
N TYR A 195 9.40 -12.41 1.42
CA TYR A 195 9.61 -11.66 2.65
C TYR A 195 8.76 -10.40 2.62
N GLY A 196 8.29 -9.95 3.79
CA GLY A 196 7.53 -8.71 3.93
C GLY A 196 8.19 -7.76 4.92
N ILE A 197 8.23 -6.47 4.63
CA ILE A 197 8.68 -5.44 5.59
C ILE A 197 7.73 -4.24 5.60
N GLY A 198 7.35 -3.78 6.80
CA GLY A 198 6.43 -2.65 6.97
C GLY A 198 6.42 -2.08 8.39
N ASP A 199 5.82 -0.91 8.58
CA ASP A 199 5.87 -0.14 9.84
C ASP A 199 4.49 0.08 10.50
N SER A 200 3.39 -0.17 9.79
CA SER A 200 2.06 0.32 10.16
C SER A 200 0.99 -0.78 10.24
N TYR A 201 -0.20 -0.42 10.71
CA TYR A 201 -1.31 -1.36 10.95
C TYR A 201 -1.80 -2.06 9.67
N ASN A 202 -1.78 -1.36 8.52
CA ASN A 202 -2.16 -1.94 7.23
C ASN A 202 -1.12 -2.94 6.68
N ASP A 203 0.06 -3.02 7.30
CA ASP A 203 1.09 -4.03 6.99
C ASP A 203 0.89 -5.34 7.72
N ILE A 204 0.13 -5.37 8.82
CA ILE A 204 -0.10 -6.61 9.61
C ILE A 204 -0.50 -7.79 8.71
N PRO A 205 -1.46 -7.66 7.77
CA PRO A 205 -1.78 -8.77 6.86
C PRO A 205 -0.58 -9.26 6.04
N MET A 206 0.30 -8.36 5.58
CA MET A 206 1.54 -8.72 4.88
C MET A 206 2.53 -9.42 5.81
N LEU A 207 2.75 -8.89 7.01
CA LEU A 207 3.68 -9.45 7.99
C LEU A 207 3.28 -10.86 8.41
N GLU A 208 1.97 -11.13 8.54
CA GLU A 208 1.43 -12.46 8.86
C GLU A 208 1.43 -13.44 7.66
N SER A 209 1.41 -12.91 6.43
CA SER A 209 1.28 -13.72 5.21
C SER A 209 2.61 -14.05 4.53
N ALA A 210 3.64 -13.24 4.76
CA ALA A 210 4.98 -13.49 4.24
C ALA A 210 5.60 -14.74 4.91
N ASP A 211 6.51 -15.41 4.21
CA ASP A 211 7.22 -16.58 4.76
C ASP A 211 8.14 -16.19 5.93
N CYS A 212 8.67 -14.97 5.89
CA CYS A 212 9.39 -14.32 6.98
C CYS A 212 9.20 -12.81 6.84
N SER A 213 9.02 -12.12 7.97
CA SER A 213 8.62 -10.72 7.98
C SER A 213 9.45 -9.87 8.92
N PHE A 214 9.58 -8.60 8.57
CA PHE A 214 10.39 -7.62 9.27
C PHE A 214 9.55 -6.39 9.61
N THR A 215 9.83 -5.78 10.73
CA THR A 215 9.30 -4.46 11.10
C THR A 215 10.35 -3.70 11.92
N PHE A 216 10.04 -2.50 12.39
CA PHE A 216 11.02 -1.62 13.00
C PHE A 216 10.82 -1.47 14.50
N HIS A 217 11.87 -1.04 15.19
CA HIS A 217 11.86 -0.83 16.65
C HIS A 217 10.85 0.24 17.10
N ASP A 218 10.54 1.19 16.23
CA ASP A 218 9.60 2.31 16.44
C ASP A 218 8.18 2.02 15.93
N SER A 219 7.96 0.89 15.25
CA SER A 219 6.62 0.47 14.83
C SER A 219 5.71 0.20 16.04
N PRO A 220 4.38 0.36 15.93
CA PRO A 220 3.47 0.08 17.05
C PRO A 220 3.65 -1.34 17.60
N GLN A 221 3.50 -1.53 18.91
CA GLN A 221 3.75 -2.83 19.55
C GLN A 221 2.95 -3.98 18.90
N ILE A 222 1.69 -3.74 18.53
CA ILE A 222 0.87 -4.75 17.85
C ILE A 222 1.39 -5.11 16.44
N VAL A 223 2.14 -4.22 15.79
CA VAL A 223 2.81 -4.50 14.51
C VAL A 223 4.08 -5.32 14.77
N GLN A 224 4.86 -4.95 15.79
CA GLN A 224 6.05 -5.70 16.24
C GLN A 224 5.72 -7.17 16.57
N GLU A 225 4.61 -7.42 17.28
CA GLU A 225 4.15 -8.76 17.64
C GLU A 225 3.77 -9.65 16.45
N LYS A 226 3.62 -9.07 15.25
CA LYS A 226 3.20 -9.76 14.03
C LYS A 226 4.32 -10.01 13.03
N ALA A 227 5.48 -9.40 13.25
CA ALA A 227 6.66 -9.63 12.44
C ALA A 227 7.51 -10.79 12.98
N THR A 228 8.28 -11.43 12.11
CA THR A 228 9.25 -12.47 12.49
C THR A 228 10.48 -11.87 13.17
N HIS A 229 10.92 -10.72 12.67
CA HIS A 229 12.09 -10.00 13.14
C HIS A 229 11.83 -8.49 13.26
N ILE A 230 12.57 -7.87 14.17
CA ILE A 230 12.61 -6.42 14.32
C ILE A 230 14.00 -5.95 13.89
N VAL A 231 14.05 -5.00 12.97
CA VAL A 231 15.27 -4.47 12.34
C VAL A 231 15.31 -2.95 12.40
N SER A 232 16.45 -2.36 12.03
CA SER A 232 16.65 -0.92 11.95
C SER A 232 16.57 -0.37 10.53
N SER A 233 16.61 -1.23 9.50
CA SER A 233 16.62 -0.82 8.09
C SER A 233 16.27 -1.97 7.12
N ILE A 234 15.94 -1.63 5.88
CA ILE A 234 15.78 -2.62 4.81
C ILE A 234 17.12 -3.32 4.52
N SER A 235 18.22 -2.58 4.56
CA SER A 235 19.57 -3.14 4.38
C SER A 235 19.89 -4.24 5.41
N GLU A 236 19.46 -4.08 6.66
CA GLU A 236 19.62 -5.11 7.69
C GLU A 236 18.76 -6.34 7.40
N ALA A 237 17.49 -6.13 7.02
CA ALA A 237 16.61 -7.24 6.61
C ALA A 237 17.19 -8.02 5.42
N ILE A 238 17.67 -7.34 4.39
CA ILE A 238 18.32 -7.97 3.22
C ILE A 238 19.52 -8.81 3.66
N LYS A 239 20.36 -8.29 4.54
CA LYS A 239 21.50 -9.05 5.06
C LYS A 239 21.06 -10.34 5.75
N MET A 240 20.01 -10.29 6.57
CA MET A 240 19.44 -11.48 7.22
C MET A 240 18.80 -12.48 6.25
N ILE A 241 18.37 -12.04 5.07
CA ILE A 241 17.79 -12.90 4.03
C ILE A 241 18.88 -13.66 3.25
N GLU A 242 20.05 -13.06 3.12
CA GLU A 242 21.19 -13.57 2.34
C GLU A 242 22.17 -14.40 3.16
N ASP A 243 22.25 -14.18 4.48
CA ASP A 243 23.01 -14.99 5.45
C ASP A 243 22.38 -16.40 5.66
#